data_AF-A0A0F2NUG7-F1
#
_entry.id   AF-A0A0F2NUG7-F1
#
_cell.length_a   1.000
_cell.length_b   1.000
_cell.length_c   1.000
_cell.angle_alpha   90.00
_cell.angle_beta   90.00
_cell.angle_gamma   90.00
#
_symmetry.space_group_name_H-M   'P 1'
#
loop_
_entity.id
_entity.type
_entity.pdbx_description
1 polymer ?
#
loop_
_entity_poly.entity_id
_entity_poly.type
_entity_poly.pdbx_seq_one_letter_code
_entity_poly.pdbx_strand_id
1 'polypeptide(L)'
;MSANHQSHTKRRLISSYFTTIISISLVLFMLGILGLILLNTQQISNHVKENIGFSIILKGEIKDVDINQIKKTLDAETYVKATHFIHPDSAAADLKRDLGEDFISFLGYNPLLPSIDVKLNADYANTDSLSIIEADLLNNPNIKEVIYQKDLVSLVNQNVKKISFYMLAFSGLLLFIATALINNTIRLSIYSKRFLIKTMQLVGARHSFIRRPFVLQGIGNGIVSAFIAISLIIVVLYYFQQQYPELIDFRNFELYGALFLIMIILGILISWISTNLAVRKYLRIQTGDLY
;
A
#
# COMPACT_ATOMS: atom_id res chain seq x y z
N MET A 1 35.84 38.71 -7.92
CA MET A 1 35.63 37.25 -8.05
C MET A 1 35.09 36.54 -6.80
N SER A 2 34.99 37.20 -5.62
CA SER A 2 34.53 36.56 -4.35
C SER A 2 32.99 36.34 -4.25
N ALA A 3 32.18 37.32 -4.69
CA ALA A 3 30.72 37.27 -4.52
C ALA A 3 30.03 36.15 -5.32
N ASN A 4 30.48 35.89 -6.56
CA ASN A 4 29.92 34.80 -7.38
C ASN A 4 30.26 33.42 -6.80
N HIS A 5 31.47 33.23 -6.24
CA HIS A 5 31.85 31.94 -5.67
C HIS A 5 31.03 31.60 -4.41
N GLN A 6 30.77 32.60 -3.55
CA GLN A 6 29.93 32.43 -2.36
C GLN A 6 28.46 32.11 -2.71
N SER A 7 27.91 32.74 -3.76
CA SER A 7 26.54 32.48 -4.21
C SER A 7 26.38 31.07 -4.80
N HIS A 8 27.38 30.59 -5.56
CA HIS A 8 27.40 29.23 -6.12
C HIS A 8 27.48 28.15 -5.04
N THR A 9 28.34 28.31 -4.02
CA THR A 9 28.44 27.33 -2.91
C THR A 9 27.15 27.28 -2.08
N LYS A 10 26.52 28.43 -1.81
CA LYS A 10 25.25 28.50 -1.07
C LYS A 10 24.10 27.84 -1.83
N ARG A 11 23.99 28.06 -3.15
CA ARG A 11 22.98 27.40 -4.01
C ARG A 11 23.14 25.88 -4.04
N ARG A 12 24.37 25.38 -4.16
CA ARG A 12 24.66 23.92 -4.13
C ARG A 12 24.25 23.27 -2.80
N LEU A 13 24.51 23.94 -1.67
CA LEU A 13 24.12 23.43 -0.36
C LEU A 13 22.59 23.40 -0.19
N ILE A 14 21.88 24.48 -0.55
CA ILE A 14 20.41 24.54 -0.47
C ILE A 14 19.78 23.46 -1.35
N SER A 15 20.27 23.29 -2.58
CA SER A 15 19.84 22.23 -3.49
C SER A 15 20.05 20.83 -2.88
N SER A 16 21.19 20.59 -2.23
CA SER A 16 21.50 19.32 -1.57
C SER A 16 20.58 19.02 -0.37
N TYR A 17 20.24 20.04 0.43
CA TYR A 17 19.27 19.88 1.52
C TYR A 17 17.87 19.57 0.98
N PHE A 18 17.44 20.24 -0.09
CA PHE A 18 16.15 20.02 -0.72
C PHE A 18 16.02 18.59 -1.29
N THR A 19 17.03 18.10 -2.02
CA THR A 19 17.02 16.73 -2.54
C THR A 19 17.03 15.68 -1.43
N THR A 20 17.73 15.96 -0.32
CA THR A 20 17.73 15.09 0.87
C THR A 20 16.34 15.03 1.51
N ILE A 21 15.67 16.18 1.67
CA ILE A 21 14.31 16.25 2.23
C ILE A 21 13.36 15.43 1.36
N ILE A 22 13.36 15.63 0.03
CA ILE A 22 12.50 14.87 -0.89
C ILE A 22 12.75 13.37 -0.76
N SER A 23 14.03 12.96 -0.73
CA SER A 23 14.38 11.54 -0.66
C SER A 23 13.90 10.90 0.65
N ILE A 24 14.05 11.56 1.79
CA ILE A 24 13.53 11.08 3.07
C ILE A 24 11.99 11.06 3.06
N SER A 25 11.34 12.09 2.49
CA SER A 25 9.89 12.12 2.34
C SER A 25 9.38 10.93 1.54
N LEU A 26 10.06 10.56 0.46
CA LEU A 26 9.67 9.42 -0.38
C LEU A 26 9.81 8.08 0.37
N VAL A 27 10.87 7.92 1.17
CA VAL A 27 11.04 6.74 2.05
C VAL A 27 9.88 6.66 3.06
N LEU A 28 9.59 7.76 3.76
CA LEU A 28 8.52 7.80 4.75
C LEU A 28 7.14 7.60 4.10
N PHE A 29 6.92 8.17 2.91
CA PHE A 29 5.70 8.01 2.14
C PHE A 29 5.46 6.54 1.77
N MET A 30 6.49 5.85 1.27
CA MET A 30 6.41 4.41 0.96
C MET A 30 6.13 3.57 2.20
N LEU A 31 6.82 3.83 3.31
CA LEU A 31 6.56 3.14 4.58
C LEU A 31 5.16 3.46 5.13
N GLY A 32 4.66 4.67 4.93
CA GLY A 32 3.33 5.07 5.35
C GLY A 32 2.22 4.41 4.51
N ILE A 33 2.38 4.30 3.19
CA ILE A 33 1.47 3.51 2.33
C ILE A 33 1.46 2.06 2.78
N LEU A 34 2.64 1.48 3.03
CA LEU A 34 2.74 0.12 3.55
C LEU A 34 1.99 -0.01 4.89
N GLY A 35 2.16 0.95 5.79
CA GLY A 35 1.42 1.02 7.05
C GLY A 35 -0.10 1.06 6.83
N LEU A 36 -0.59 1.89 5.90
CA LEU A 36 -2.01 1.95 5.56
C LEU A 36 -2.55 0.62 5.03
N ILE A 37 -1.81 -0.06 4.15
CA ILE A 37 -2.22 -1.36 3.61
C ILE A 37 -2.32 -2.38 4.73
N LEU A 38 -1.31 -2.47 5.60
CA LEU A 38 -1.30 -3.41 6.71
C LEU A 38 -2.44 -3.17 7.69
N LEU A 39 -2.71 -1.89 8.00
CA LEU A 39 -3.79 -1.49 8.90
C LEU A 39 -5.18 -1.81 8.34
N ASN A 40 -5.37 -1.72 7.03
CA ASN A 40 -6.66 -1.96 6.37
C ASN A 40 -6.75 -3.33 5.68
N THR A 41 -5.77 -4.21 5.87
CA THR A 41 -5.71 -5.52 5.17
C THR A 41 -6.98 -6.34 5.40
N GLN A 42 -7.55 -6.32 6.61
CA GLN A 42 -8.77 -7.06 6.90
C GLN A 42 -9.98 -6.50 6.13
N GLN A 43 -10.14 -5.17 6.07
CA GLN A 43 -11.24 -4.54 5.33
C GLN A 43 -11.10 -4.79 3.83
N ILE A 44 -9.89 -4.68 3.30
CA ILE A 44 -9.57 -5.01 1.90
C ILE A 44 -9.91 -6.47 1.61
N SER A 45 -9.49 -7.39 2.49
CA SER A 45 -9.78 -8.82 2.36
C SER A 45 -11.29 -9.09 2.39
N ASN A 46 -12.02 -8.50 3.33
CA ASN A 46 -13.47 -8.65 3.47
C ASN A 46 -14.22 -8.07 2.27
N HIS A 47 -13.85 -6.90 1.78
CA HIS A 47 -14.50 -6.29 0.62
C HIS A 47 -14.28 -7.13 -0.65
N VAL A 48 -13.08 -7.70 -0.83
CA VAL A 48 -12.85 -8.66 -1.93
C VAL A 48 -13.72 -9.91 -1.73
N LYS A 49 -13.73 -10.49 -0.52
CA LYS A 49 -14.54 -11.68 -0.20
C LYS A 49 -16.02 -11.49 -0.52
N GLU A 50 -16.59 -10.35 -0.15
CA GLU A 50 -18.02 -10.10 -0.30
C GLU A 50 -18.42 -9.78 -1.74
N ASN A 51 -17.47 -9.30 -2.55
CA ASN A 51 -17.68 -9.10 -3.98
C ASN A 51 -17.47 -10.37 -4.79
N ILE A 52 -16.77 -11.35 -4.25
CA ILE A 52 -16.50 -12.61 -4.93
C ILE A 52 -17.39 -13.69 -4.33
N GLY A 53 -18.56 -13.82 -4.93
CA GLY A 53 -19.52 -14.88 -4.65
C GLY A 53 -19.18 -16.20 -5.34
N PHE A 54 -20.11 -17.15 -5.22
CA PHE A 54 -20.13 -18.35 -6.07
C PHE A 54 -21.36 -18.34 -6.97
N SER A 55 -21.26 -19.01 -8.11
CA SER A 55 -22.33 -19.14 -9.08
C SER A 55 -22.91 -20.55 -9.00
N ILE A 56 -24.19 -20.65 -8.68
CA ILE A 56 -24.94 -21.90 -8.67
C ILE A 56 -25.51 -22.11 -10.07
N ILE A 57 -25.03 -23.13 -10.78
CA ILE A 57 -25.57 -23.52 -12.09
C ILE A 57 -26.79 -24.40 -11.88
N LEU A 58 -27.92 -24.00 -12.43
CA LEU A 58 -29.18 -24.73 -12.38
C LEU A 58 -29.30 -25.66 -13.60
N LYS A 59 -30.17 -26.65 -13.50
CA LYS A 59 -30.51 -27.50 -14.66
C LYS A 59 -31.38 -26.73 -15.66
N GLY A 60 -31.25 -27.05 -16.95
CA GLY A 60 -31.81 -26.28 -18.06
C GLY A 60 -33.34 -26.22 -18.17
N GLU A 61 -34.09 -27.06 -17.44
CA GLU A 61 -35.56 -27.13 -17.47
C GLU A 61 -36.19 -26.79 -16.11
N ILE A 62 -35.64 -25.80 -15.41
CA ILE A 62 -36.17 -25.38 -14.10
C ILE A 62 -37.30 -24.36 -14.26
N LYS A 63 -38.37 -24.47 -13.47
CA LYS A 63 -39.49 -23.52 -13.51
C LYS A 63 -39.17 -22.28 -12.67
N ASP A 64 -39.73 -21.13 -13.02
CA ASP A 64 -39.56 -19.87 -12.28
C ASP A 64 -39.96 -19.98 -10.80
N VAL A 65 -40.95 -20.82 -10.50
CA VAL A 65 -41.39 -21.09 -9.12
C VAL A 65 -40.27 -21.75 -8.31
N ASP A 66 -39.58 -22.72 -8.90
CA ASP A 66 -38.48 -23.45 -8.27
C ASP A 66 -37.24 -22.56 -8.12
N ILE A 67 -36.95 -21.71 -9.13
CA ILE A 67 -35.88 -20.70 -9.05
C ILE A 67 -36.13 -19.74 -7.87
N ASN A 68 -37.36 -19.21 -7.77
CA ASN A 68 -37.72 -18.29 -6.69
C ASN A 68 -37.69 -18.95 -5.31
N GLN A 69 -38.02 -20.24 -5.22
CA GLN A 69 -37.91 -21.01 -3.98
C GLN A 69 -36.45 -21.17 -3.58
N ILE A 70 -35.57 -21.60 -4.49
CA ILE A 70 -34.12 -21.72 -4.24
C ILE A 70 -33.55 -20.38 -3.79
N LYS A 71 -33.92 -19.29 -4.48
CA LYS A 71 -33.48 -17.94 -4.14
C LYS A 71 -33.88 -17.54 -2.71
N LYS A 72 -35.14 -17.75 -2.33
CA LYS A 72 -35.63 -17.46 -0.98
C LYS A 72 -34.96 -18.29 0.09
N THR A 73 -34.67 -19.57 -0.19
CA THR A 73 -33.92 -20.42 0.73
C THR A 73 -32.51 -19.87 0.92
N LEU A 74 -31.81 -19.53 -0.16
CA LEU A 74 -30.47 -18.92 -0.09
C LEU A 74 -30.49 -17.57 0.64
N ASP A 75 -31.45 -16.70 0.35
CA ASP A 75 -31.56 -15.38 1.01
C ASP A 75 -31.84 -15.49 2.52
N ALA A 76 -32.35 -16.64 3.00
CA ALA A 76 -32.59 -16.89 4.42
C ALA A 76 -31.34 -17.41 5.16
N GLU A 77 -30.31 -17.81 4.43
CA GLU A 77 -29.09 -18.38 5.01
C GLU A 77 -28.16 -17.31 5.57
N THR A 78 -27.55 -17.59 6.72
CA THR A 78 -26.66 -16.63 7.41
C THR A 78 -25.36 -16.36 6.66
N TYR A 79 -24.97 -17.24 5.74
CA TYR A 79 -23.78 -17.07 4.90
C TYR A 79 -24.03 -16.20 3.66
N VAL A 80 -25.30 -15.94 3.29
CA VAL A 80 -25.66 -15.18 2.10
C VAL A 80 -25.85 -13.70 2.43
N LYS A 81 -25.24 -12.85 1.60
CA LYS A 81 -25.40 -11.39 1.63
C LYS A 81 -26.45 -10.93 0.63
N ALA A 82 -26.44 -11.51 -0.57
CA ALA A 82 -27.41 -11.24 -1.63
C ALA A 82 -27.37 -12.34 -2.69
N THR A 83 -28.52 -12.62 -3.32
CA THR A 83 -28.61 -13.49 -4.49
C THR A 83 -29.08 -12.73 -5.73
N HIS A 84 -28.50 -13.06 -6.89
CA HIS A 84 -28.87 -12.50 -8.19
C HIS A 84 -29.08 -13.62 -9.20
N PHE A 85 -30.26 -13.68 -9.83
CA PHE A 85 -30.56 -14.66 -10.85
C PHE A 85 -30.10 -14.14 -12.21
N ILE A 86 -29.39 -14.98 -12.95
CA ILE A 86 -28.89 -14.68 -14.29
C ILE A 86 -29.64 -15.57 -15.29
N HIS A 87 -30.38 -14.90 -16.18
CA HIS A 87 -31.09 -15.57 -17.26
C HIS A 87 -30.09 -16.02 -18.35
N PRO A 88 -30.24 -17.23 -18.94
CA PRO A 88 -29.37 -17.74 -20.00
C PRO A 88 -29.16 -16.76 -21.16
N ASP A 89 -30.21 -16.06 -21.58
CA ASP A 89 -30.14 -15.11 -22.70
C ASP A 89 -29.37 -13.84 -22.34
N SER A 90 -29.47 -13.37 -21.09
CA SER A 90 -28.68 -12.22 -20.62
C SER A 90 -27.21 -12.58 -20.53
N ALA A 91 -26.89 -13.76 -19.96
CA ALA A 91 -25.53 -14.27 -19.90
C ALA A 91 -24.93 -14.43 -21.31
N ALA A 92 -25.75 -14.83 -22.28
CA ALA A 92 -25.30 -15.02 -23.66
C ALA A 92 -25.02 -13.69 -24.36
N ALA A 93 -25.84 -12.66 -24.10
CA ALA A 93 -25.60 -11.31 -24.60
C ALA A 93 -24.33 -10.69 -24.01
N ASP A 94 -24.10 -10.85 -22.71
CA ASP A 94 -22.88 -10.37 -22.03
C ASP A 94 -21.64 -11.11 -22.55
N LEU A 95 -21.69 -12.44 -22.66
CA LEU A 95 -20.59 -13.25 -23.19
C LEU A 95 -20.27 -12.91 -24.65
N LYS A 96 -21.28 -12.64 -25.48
CA LYS A 96 -21.10 -12.20 -26.87
C LYS A 96 -20.38 -10.85 -26.93
N ARG A 97 -20.69 -9.92 -26.01
CA ARG A 97 -20.00 -8.62 -25.93
C ARG A 97 -18.54 -8.79 -25.50
N ASP A 98 -18.28 -9.67 -24.54
CA ASP A 98 -16.94 -9.86 -23.98
C ASP A 98 -16.01 -10.62 -24.96
N LEU A 99 -16.54 -11.57 -25.71
CA LEU A 99 -15.80 -12.31 -26.74
C LEU A 99 -15.66 -11.51 -28.05
N GLY A 100 -16.59 -10.59 -28.33
CA GLY A 100 -16.68 -9.88 -29.61
C GLY A 100 -17.15 -10.76 -30.78
N GLU A 101 -17.56 -12.00 -30.51
CA GLU A 101 -18.01 -12.98 -31.51
C GLU A 101 -19.38 -13.57 -31.16
N ASP A 102 -20.17 -13.89 -32.20
CA ASP A 102 -21.49 -14.48 -32.04
C ASP A 102 -21.45 -16.01 -31.99
N PHE A 103 -21.10 -16.53 -30.82
CA PHE A 103 -21.04 -17.97 -30.57
C PHE A 103 -22.41 -18.66 -30.68
N ILE A 104 -23.52 -17.95 -30.44
CA ILE A 104 -24.87 -18.50 -30.55
C ILE A 104 -25.18 -18.82 -32.00
N SER A 105 -24.85 -17.89 -32.91
CA SER A 105 -24.99 -18.10 -34.35
C SER A 105 -24.09 -19.23 -34.87
N PHE A 106 -22.91 -19.41 -34.27
CA PHE A 106 -21.99 -20.50 -34.62
C PHE A 106 -22.47 -21.88 -34.15
N LEU A 107 -23.00 -21.98 -32.92
CA LEU A 107 -23.47 -23.24 -32.33
C LEU A 107 -24.90 -23.62 -32.74
N GLY A 108 -25.70 -22.65 -33.21
CA GLY A 108 -27.09 -22.85 -33.59
C GLY A 108 -28.06 -22.94 -32.39
N TYR A 109 -27.57 -22.81 -31.16
CA TYR A 109 -28.37 -22.77 -29.92
C TYR A 109 -27.61 -22.03 -28.81
N ASN A 110 -28.31 -21.63 -27.74
CA ASN A 110 -27.69 -21.05 -26.54
C ASN A 110 -27.24 -22.18 -25.58
N PRO A 111 -25.92 -22.43 -25.41
CA PRO A 111 -25.42 -23.46 -24.50
C PRO A 111 -25.44 -23.05 -23.02
N LEU A 112 -25.72 -21.79 -22.69
CA LEU A 112 -25.66 -21.31 -21.31
C LEU A 112 -26.86 -21.78 -20.50
N LEU A 113 -26.59 -22.17 -19.26
CA LEU A 113 -27.59 -22.61 -18.30
C LEU A 113 -27.97 -21.47 -17.36
N PRO A 114 -29.18 -21.51 -16.78
CA PRO A 114 -29.59 -20.53 -15.79
C PRO A 114 -28.69 -20.63 -14.56
N SER A 115 -28.30 -19.51 -13.97
CA SER A 115 -27.46 -19.49 -12.77
C SER A 115 -27.95 -18.50 -11.72
N ILE A 116 -27.58 -18.74 -10.47
CA ILE A 116 -27.77 -17.81 -9.36
C ILE A 116 -26.40 -17.45 -8.80
N ASP A 117 -26.05 -16.18 -8.93
CA ASP A 117 -24.87 -15.61 -8.28
C ASP A 117 -25.20 -15.28 -6.83
N VAL A 118 -24.40 -15.84 -5.92
CA VAL A 118 -24.59 -15.68 -4.47
C VAL A 118 -23.41 -14.91 -3.91
N LYS A 119 -23.65 -13.68 -3.46
CA LYS A 119 -22.68 -12.90 -2.67
C LYS A 119 -22.68 -13.41 -1.24
N LEU A 120 -21.49 -13.69 -0.71
CA LEU A 120 -21.32 -14.23 0.63
C LEU A 120 -20.96 -13.15 1.65
N ASN A 121 -21.30 -13.40 2.90
CA ASN A 121 -20.72 -12.69 4.03
C ASN A 121 -19.24 -13.08 4.18
N ALA A 122 -18.37 -12.11 4.49
CA ALA A 122 -16.90 -12.31 4.52
C ALA A 122 -16.43 -13.44 5.45
N ASP A 123 -17.20 -13.74 6.49
CA ASP A 123 -16.87 -14.78 7.47
C ASP A 123 -16.97 -16.19 6.87
N TYR A 124 -17.87 -16.38 5.91
CA TYR A 124 -18.16 -17.67 5.25
C TYR A 124 -17.47 -17.83 3.90
N ALA A 125 -16.84 -16.77 3.38
CA ALA A 125 -16.05 -16.79 2.16
C ALA A 125 -14.65 -17.40 2.39
N ASN A 126 -14.58 -18.60 2.97
CA ASN A 126 -13.34 -19.36 3.18
C ASN A 126 -13.49 -20.76 2.58
N THR A 127 -12.38 -21.38 2.18
CA THR A 127 -12.37 -22.64 1.40
C THR A 127 -13.11 -23.78 2.11
N ASP A 128 -12.96 -23.89 3.43
CA ASP A 128 -13.60 -24.94 4.24
C ASP A 128 -15.13 -24.74 4.28
N SER A 129 -15.58 -23.53 4.60
CA SER A 129 -17.02 -23.18 4.62
C SER A 129 -17.64 -23.34 3.24
N LEU A 130 -16.94 -22.93 2.18
CA LEU A 130 -17.38 -23.07 0.80
C LEU A 130 -17.56 -24.54 0.40
N SER A 131 -16.67 -25.44 0.84
CA SER A 131 -16.81 -26.87 0.55
C SER A 131 -18.00 -27.52 1.27
N ILE A 132 -18.31 -27.06 2.49
CA ILE A 132 -19.49 -27.51 3.23
C ILE A 132 -20.77 -26.99 2.55
N ILE A 133 -20.78 -25.73 2.15
CA ILE A 133 -21.90 -25.10 1.43
C ILE A 133 -22.11 -25.77 0.07
N GLU A 134 -21.03 -26.05 -0.68
CA GLU A 134 -21.09 -26.81 -1.96
C GLU A 134 -21.78 -28.17 -1.76
N ALA A 135 -21.34 -28.93 -0.76
CA ALA A 135 -21.91 -30.25 -0.47
C ALA A 135 -23.39 -30.18 -0.09
N ASP A 136 -23.80 -29.17 0.67
CA ASP A 136 -25.20 -28.97 1.05
C ASP A 136 -26.07 -28.58 -0.15
N LEU A 137 -25.60 -27.63 -0.97
CA LEU A 137 -26.31 -27.19 -2.17
C LEU A 137 -26.46 -28.29 -3.22
N LEU A 138 -25.45 -29.15 -3.39
CA LEU A 138 -25.53 -30.27 -4.33
C LEU A 138 -26.54 -31.36 -3.91
N ASN A 139 -27.05 -31.35 -2.68
CA ASN A 139 -28.16 -32.21 -2.29
C ASN A 139 -29.49 -31.82 -2.98
N ASN A 140 -29.59 -30.60 -3.50
CA ASN A 140 -30.77 -30.16 -4.22
C ASN A 140 -30.77 -30.72 -5.66
N PRO A 141 -31.79 -31.50 -6.06
CA PRO A 141 -31.82 -32.12 -7.38
C PRO A 141 -31.91 -31.12 -8.55
N ASN A 142 -32.24 -29.85 -8.29
CA ASN A 142 -32.34 -28.80 -9.31
C ASN A 142 -31.01 -28.07 -9.56
N ILE A 143 -30.01 -28.28 -8.70
CA ILE A 143 -28.67 -27.71 -8.83
C ILE A 143 -27.82 -28.69 -9.65
N LYS A 144 -27.11 -28.18 -10.65
CA LYS A 144 -26.19 -28.96 -11.50
C LYS A 144 -24.78 -28.91 -10.95
N GLU A 145 -24.30 -27.71 -10.61
CA GLU A 145 -22.92 -27.46 -10.20
C GLU A 145 -22.83 -26.15 -9.41
N VAL A 146 -21.87 -26.06 -8.49
CA VAL A 146 -21.55 -24.83 -7.76
C VAL A 146 -20.13 -24.41 -8.13
N ILE A 147 -20.01 -23.29 -8.84
CA ILE A 147 -18.73 -22.76 -9.31
C ILE A 147 -18.27 -21.68 -8.36
N TYR A 148 -17.12 -21.89 -7.73
CA TYR A 148 -16.49 -20.91 -6.85
C TYR A 148 -14.98 -20.91 -7.01
N GLN A 149 -14.37 -19.75 -6.82
CA GLN A 149 -12.91 -19.64 -6.83
C GLN A 149 -12.37 -19.94 -5.44
N LYS A 150 -11.90 -21.18 -5.25
CA LYS A 150 -11.54 -21.79 -3.96
C LYS A 150 -10.46 -21.04 -3.16
N ASP A 151 -9.71 -20.14 -3.80
CA ASP A 151 -8.47 -19.57 -3.26
C ASP A 151 -8.38 -18.04 -3.25
N LEU A 152 -9.43 -17.29 -3.58
CA LEU A 152 -9.22 -15.84 -3.75
C LEU A 152 -8.81 -15.09 -2.51
N VAL A 153 -9.25 -15.53 -1.34
CA VAL A 153 -8.84 -14.94 -0.06
C VAL A 153 -7.39 -15.25 0.26
N SER A 154 -7.01 -16.52 0.09
CA SER A 154 -5.64 -16.96 0.30
C SER A 154 -4.73 -16.22 -0.69
N LEU A 155 -5.18 -16.03 -1.94
CA LEU A 155 -4.51 -15.23 -2.96
C LEU A 155 -4.43 -13.75 -2.61
N VAL A 156 -5.48 -13.11 -2.11
CA VAL A 156 -5.42 -11.70 -1.67
C VAL A 156 -4.45 -11.52 -0.52
N ASN A 157 -4.53 -12.35 0.53
CA ASN A 157 -3.61 -12.25 1.66
C ASN A 157 -2.16 -12.53 1.25
N GLN A 158 -1.94 -13.52 0.38
CA GLN A 158 -0.63 -13.81 -0.20
C GLN A 158 -0.12 -12.65 -1.07
N ASN A 159 -0.99 -12.04 -1.87
CA ASN A 159 -0.65 -10.90 -2.72
C ASN A 159 -0.35 -9.66 -1.89
N VAL A 160 -1.15 -9.36 -0.87
CA VAL A 160 -0.85 -8.29 0.11
C VAL A 160 0.50 -8.53 0.77
N LYS A 161 0.81 -9.76 1.19
CA LYS A 161 2.12 -10.11 1.78
C LYS A 161 3.26 -9.93 0.77
N LYS A 162 3.10 -10.39 -0.47
CA LYS A 162 4.09 -10.22 -1.56
C LYS A 162 4.31 -8.75 -1.88
N ILE A 163 3.23 -7.99 -2.10
CA ILE A 163 3.25 -6.55 -2.36
C ILE A 163 3.92 -5.81 -1.20
N SER A 164 3.59 -6.17 0.04
CA SER A 164 4.21 -5.61 1.25
C SER A 164 5.71 -5.87 1.29
N PHE A 165 6.14 -7.09 0.94
CA PHE A 165 7.55 -7.45 0.86
C PHE A 165 8.29 -6.62 -0.20
N TYR A 166 7.73 -6.50 -1.41
CA TYR A 166 8.33 -5.68 -2.47
C TYR A 166 8.38 -4.20 -2.10
N MET A 167 7.32 -3.66 -1.47
CA MET A 167 7.30 -2.28 -0.97
C MET A 167 8.35 -2.04 0.12
N LEU A 168 8.52 -3.00 1.03
CA LEU A 168 9.54 -2.91 2.07
C LEU A 168 10.96 -2.96 1.48
N ALA A 169 11.20 -3.86 0.52
CA ALA A 169 12.48 -3.95 -0.19
C ALA A 169 12.79 -2.65 -0.96
N PHE A 170 11.79 -2.11 -1.67
CA PHE A 170 11.92 -0.85 -2.40
C PHE A 170 12.14 0.35 -1.44
N SER A 171 11.44 0.38 -0.30
CA SER A 171 11.67 1.37 0.75
C SER A 171 13.09 1.28 1.31
N GLY A 172 13.63 0.07 1.48
CA GLY A 172 15.01 -0.17 1.88
C GLY A 172 16.02 0.38 0.87
N LEU A 173 15.77 0.20 -0.42
CA LEU A 173 16.59 0.79 -1.49
C LEU A 173 16.55 2.33 -1.44
N LEU A 174 15.36 2.92 -1.30
CA LEU A 174 15.21 4.37 -1.16
C LEU A 174 15.91 4.89 0.09
N LEU A 175 15.86 4.15 1.20
CA LEU A 175 16.55 4.51 2.44
C LEU A 175 18.08 4.52 2.25
N PHE A 176 18.61 3.57 1.48
CA PHE A 176 20.02 3.57 1.10
C PHE A 176 20.39 4.80 0.27
N ILE A 177 19.57 5.14 -0.74
CA ILE A 177 19.76 6.35 -1.58
C ILE A 177 19.69 7.62 -0.72
N ALA A 178 18.69 7.72 0.16
CA ALA A 178 18.53 8.84 1.08
C ALA A 178 19.77 9.00 1.98
N THR A 179 20.28 7.89 2.51
CA THR A 179 21.49 7.88 3.35
C THR A 179 22.73 8.32 2.56
N ALA A 180 22.87 7.91 1.29
CA ALA A 180 23.94 8.37 0.42
C ALA A 180 23.85 9.88 0.13
N LEU A 181 22.65 10.41 -0.10
CA LEU A 181 22.40 11.83 -0.29
C LEU A 181 22.70 12.64 0.99
N ILE A 182 22.30 12.13 2.16
CA ILE A 182 22.67 12.73 3.45
C ILE A 182 24.19 12.77 3.58
N ASN A 183 24.88 11.66 3.26
CA ASN A 183 26.33 11.59 3.35
C ASN A 183 27.02 12.64 2.46
N ASN A 184 26.53 12.84 1.23
CA ASN A 184 27.04 13.87 0.33
C ASN A 184 26.73 15.29 0.86
N THR A 185 25.51 15.53 1.34
CA THR A 185 25.10 16.80 1.94
C THR A 185 25.97 17.16 3.15
N ILE A 186 26.25 16.19 4.03
CA ILE A 186 27.12 16.38 5.19
C ILE A 186 28.56 16.66 4.76
N ARG A 187 29.09 15.95 3.75
CA ARG A 187 30.42 16.22 3.19
C ARG A 187 30.53 17.67 2.73
N LEU A 188 29.56 18.14 1.93
CA LEU A 188 29.52 19.51 1.44
C LEU A 188 29.39 20.52 2.59
N SER A 189 28.54 20.22 3.58
CA SER A 189 28.32 21.08 4.75
C SER A 189 29.60 21.22 5.60
N ILE A 190 30.30 20.11 5.86
CA ILE A 190 31.59 20.10 6.56
C ILE A 190 32.65 20.87 5.76
N TYR A 191 32.75 20.64 4.46
CA TYR A 191 33.70 21.35 3.60
C TYR A 191 33.46 22.87 3.62
N SER A 192 32.20 23.31 3.56
CA SER A 192 31.85 24.73 3.63
C SER A 192 32.20 25.40 4.97
N LYS A 193 32.22 24.62 6.06
CA LYS A 193 32.53 25.07 7.42
C LYS A 193 33.92 24.62 7.90
N ARG A 194 34.80 24.19 6.99
CA ARG A 194 36.09 23.56 7.33
C ARG A 194 36.97 24.40 8.26
N PHE A 195 37.04 25.71 8.05
CA PHE A 195 37.83 26.63 8.88
C PHE A 195 37.27 26.75 10.29
N LEU A 196 35.95 26.83 10.43
CA LEU A 196 35.28 26.87 11.73
C LEU A 196 35.47 25.54 12.49
N ILE A 197 35.39 24.42 11.79
CA ILE A 197 35.63 23.10 12.39
C ILE A 197 37.10 22.98 12.84
N LYS A 198 38.05 23.45 12.03
CA LYS A 198 39.48 23.41 12.38
C LYS A 198 39.79 24.28 13.59
N THR A 199 39.24 25.49 13.67
CA THR A 199 39.43 26.37 14.84
C THR A 199 38.83 25.76 16.10
N MET A 200 37.63 25.15 16.03
CA MET A 200 37.06 24.40 17.15
C MET A 200 37.96 23.23 17.61
N GLN A 201 38.56 22.50 16.67
CA GLN A 201 39.50 21.42 16.99
C GLN A 201 40.77 21.92 17.68
N LEU A 202 41.31 23.07 17.26
CA LEU A 202 42.53 23.67 17.85
C LEU A 202 42.32 24.14 19.28
N VAL A 203 41.10 24.55 19.63
CA VAL A 203 40.72 24.97 21.00
C VAL A 203 40.32 23.76 21.87
N GLY A 204 40.42 22.53 21.35
CA GLY A 204 40.13 21.30 22.11
C GLY A 204 38.65 20.95 22.22
N ALA A 205 37.79 21.45 21.33
CA ALA A 205 36.37 21.13 21.35
C ALA A 205 36.14 19.62 21.12
N ARG A 206 35.27 19.02 21.94
CA ARG A 206 34.90 17.60 21.82
C ARG A 206 34.21 17.33 20.47
N HIS A 207 34.44 16.17 19.86
CA HIS A 207 33.79 15.78 18.61
C HIS A 207 32.26 15.85 18.65
N SER A 208 31.65 15.57 19.81
CA SER A 208 30.20 15.70 20.03
C SER A 208 29.70 17.15 19.92
N PHE A 209 30.50 18.12 20.36
CA PHE A 209 30.17 19.54 20.26
C PHE A 209 30.15 20.01 18.80
N ILE A 210 31.15 19.60 18.01
CA ILE A 210 31.24 19.90 16.57
C ILE A 210 30.09 19.24 15.80
N ARG A 211 29.69 18.04 16.21
CA ARG A 211 28.60 17.27 15.58
C ARG A 211 27.21 17.86 15.80
N ARG A 212 26.92 18.34 17.02
CA ARG A 212 25.57 18.72 17.46
C ARG A 212 24.79 19.60 16.45
N PRO A 213 25.34 20.68 15.86
CA PRO A 213 24.59 21.51 14.91
C PRO A 213 24.17 20.74 13.65
N PHE A 214 25.01 19.83 13.14
CA PHE A 214 24.67 19.04 11.96
C PHE A 214 23.54 18.04 12.24
N VAL A 215 23.57 17.42 13.41
CA VAL A 215 22.54 16.45 13.83
C VAL A 215 21.19 17.15 14.05
N LEU A 216 21.17 18.32 14.70
CA LEU A 216 19.95 19.11 14.86
C LEU A 216 19.36 19.53 13.51
N GLN A 217 20.21 19.92 12.55
CA GLN A 217 19.76 20.23 11.20
C GLN A 217 19.20 19.00 10.48
N GLY A 218 19.83 17.83 10.65
CA GLY A 218 19.33 16.55 10.14
C GLY A 218 17.96 16.19 10.71
N ILE A 219 17.78 16.31 12.03
CA ILE A 219 16.48 16.10 12.70
C ILE A 219 15.42 17.03 12.13
N GLY A 220 15.74 18.32 11.97
CA GLY A 220 14.83 19.30 11.37
C GLY A 220 14.39 18.90 9.95
N ASN A 221 15.33 18.47 9.11
CA ASN A 221 15.00 17.96 7.77
C ASN A 221 14.09 16.72 7.85
N GLY A 222 14.37 15.79 8.77
CA GLY A 222 13.54 14.59 8.98
C GLY A 222 12.11 14.92 9.38
N ILE A 223 11.91 15.91 10.25
CA ILE A 223 10.58 16.39 10.65
C ILE A 223 9.85 17.00 9.45
N VAL A 224 10.50 17.88 8.69
CA VAL A 224 9.91 18.48 7.48
C VAL A 224 9.54 17.40 6.47
N SER A 225 10.41 16.42 6.26
CA SER A 225 10.13 15.29 5.39
C SER A 225 8.94 14.45 5.84
N ALA A 226 8.81 14.22 7.15
CA ALA A 226 7.66 13.51 7.71
C ALA A 226 6.35 14.27 7.45
N PHE A 227 6.32 15.59 7.66
CA PHE A 227 5.14 16.40 7.33
C PHE A 227 4.79 16.35 5.86
N ILE A 228 5.77 16.42 4.96
CA ILE A 228 5.54 16.29 3.51
C ILE A 228 4.94 14.91 3.19
N ALA A 229 5.51 13.84 3.74
CA ALA A 229 5.01 12.48 3.53
C ALA A 229 3.59 12.29 4.09
N ILE A 230 3.32 12.79 5.29
CA ILE A 230 1.98 12.76 5.91
C ILE A 230 0.96 13.51 5.05
N SER A 231 1.30 14.71 4.56
CA SER A 231 0.42 15.47 3.67
C SER A 231 0.08 14.69 2.39
N LEU A 232 1.06 14.02 1.79
CA LEU A 232 0.81 13.17 0.62
C LEU A 232 -0.09 11.97 0.96
N ILE A 233 0.09 11.36 2.13
CA ILE A 233 -0.77 10.26 2.59
C ILE A 233 -2.20 10.73 2.81
N ILE A 234 -2.40 11.91 3.40
CA ILE A 234 -3.74 12.49 3.60
C ILE A 234 -4.44 12.69 2.25
N VAL A 235 -3.71 13.16 1.23
CA VAL A 235 -4.26 13.30 -0.14
C VAL A 235 -4.67 11.94 -0.71
N VAL A 236 -3.82 10.90 -0.53
CA VAL A 236 -4.15 9.53 -0.97
C VAL A 236 -5.39 9.00 -0.24
N LEU A 237 -5.46 9.15 1.08
CA LEU A 237 -6.62 8.72 1.88
C LEU A 237 -7.91 9.41 1.43
N TYR A 238 -7.86 10.71 1.20
CA TYR A 238 -9.01 11.49 0.72
C TYR A 238 -9.50 11.00 -0.65
N TYR A 239 -8.58 10.75 -1.58
CA TYR A 239 -8.94 10.23 -2.91
C TYR A 239 -9.53 8.82 -2.84
N PHE A 240 -8.95 7.94 -2.03
CA PHE A 240 -9.45 6.58 -1.89
C PHE A 240 -10.82 6.50 -1.21
N GLN A 241 -11.12 7.36 -0.23
CA GLN A 241 -12.44 7.37 0.39
C GLN A 241 -13.55 7.80 -0.58
N GLN A 242 -13.27 8.73 -1.50
CA GLN A 242 -14.23 9.13 -2.52
C GLN A 242 -14.57 7.98 -3.47
N GLN A 243 -13.59 7.14 -3.80
CA GLN A 243 -13.78 6.03 -4.74
C GLN A 243 -14.28 4.75 -4.06
N TYR A 244 -13.84 4.49 -2.83
CA TYR A 244 -14.10 3.25 -2.08
C TYR A 244 -14.43 3.55 -0.61
N PRO A 245 -15.64 4.09 -0.32
CA PRO A 245 -16.03 4.49 1.03
C PRO A 245 -16.10 3.30 2.01
N GLU A 246 -16.27 2.07 1.51
CA GLU A 246 -16.32 0.84 2.31
C GLU A 246 -14.94 0.34 2.77
N LEU A 247 -13.85 0.83 2.16
CA LEU A 247 -12.48 0.38 2.45
C LEU A 247 -11.74 1.27 3.45
N ILE A 248 -12.17 2.52 3.61
CA ILE A 248 -11.50 3.51 4.45
C ILE A 248 -12.53 4.19 5.34
N ASP A 249 -12.54 3.81 6.63
CA ASP A 249 -13.31 4.53 7.64
C ASP A 249 -12.45 5.58 8.33
N PHE A 250 -12.66 6.84 7.94
CA PHE A 250 -12.01 8.00 8.57
C PHE A 250 -12.31 8.13 10.06
N ARG A 251 -13.32 7.43 10.60
CA ARG A 251 -13.63 7.44 12.04
C ARG A 251 -12.53 6.83 12.91
N ASN A 252 -11.61 6.04 12.34
CA ASN A 252 -10.44 5.52 13.04
C ASN A 252 -9.31 6.55 13.17
N PHE A 253 -9.63 7.76 13.64
CA PHE A 253 -8.67 8.85 13.81
C PHE A 253 -7.50 8.48 14.73
N GLU A 254 -7.73 7.65 15.74
CA GLU A 254 -6.69 7.18 16.66
C GLU A 254 -5.62 6.36 15.93
N LEU A 255 -6.06 5.48 15.03
CA LEU A 255 -5.20 4.54 14.32
C LEU A 255 -4.34 5.24 13.25
N TYR A 256 -4.94 6.16 12.49
CA TYR A 256 -4.19 6.99 11.54
C TYR A 256 -3.29 8.02 12.26
N GLY A 257 -3.74 8.57 13.39
CA GLY A 257 -2.94 9.46 14.23
C GLY A 257 -1.68 8.75 14.77
N ALA A 258 -1.81 7.50 15.22
CA ALA A 258 -0.69 6.68 15.65
C ALA A 258 0.31 6.43 14.49
N LEU A 259 -0.19 6.14 13.28
CA LEU A 259 0.66 5.98 12.09
C LEU A 259 1.46 7.25 11.78
N PHE A 260 0.82 8.42 11.80
CA PHE A 260 1.49 9.70 11.54
C PHE A 260 2.55 10.02 12.61
N LEU A 261 2.26 9.72 13.88
CA LEU A 261 3.23 9.88 14.96
C LEU A 261 4.45 8.96 14.74
N ILE A 262 4.22 7.69 14.39
CA ILE A 262 5.29 6.74 14.03
C ILE A 262 6.12 7.27 12.86
N MET A 263 5.50 7.85 11.82
CA MET A 263 6.22 8.43 10.69
C MET A 263 7.13 9.60 11.10
N ILE A 264 6.67 10.46 12.01
CA ILE A 264 7.49 11.56 12.54
C ILE A 264 8.69 11.00 13.31
N ILE A 265 8.46 10.02 14.19
CA ILE A 265 9.52 9.36 14.95
C ILE A 265 10.53 8.70 14.00
N LEU A 266 10.06 7.96 13.00
CA LEU A 266 10.92 7.31 12.00
C LEU A 266 11.72 8.33 11.19
N GLY A 267 11.11 9.44 10.77
CA GLY A 267 11.79 10.52 10.07
C GLY A 267 12.93 11.13 10.90
N ILE A 268 12.68 11.36 12.19
CA ILE A 268 13.68 11.83 13.15
C ILE A 268 14.79 10.77 13.31
N LEU A 269 14.44 9.51 13.55
CA LEU A 269 15.41 8.43 13.78
C LEU A 269 16.30 8.17 12.55
N ILE A 270 15.71 8.05 11.37
CA ILE A 270 16.44 7.85 10.11
C ILE A 270 17.42 9.02 9.90
N SER A 271 16.93 10.25 10.03
CA SER A 271 17.77 11.44 9.82
C SER A 271 18.86 11.57 10.87
N TRP A 272 18.54 11.27 12.13
CA TRP A 272 19.48 11.26 13.24
C TRP A 272 20.58 10.23 13.00
N ILE A 273 20.23 8.96 12.75
CA ILE A 273 21.18 7.87 12.53
C ILE A 273 22.07 8.16 11.31
N SER A 274 21.48 8.48 10.16
CA SER A 274 22.24 8.71 8.92
C SER A 274 23.19 9.90 9.04
N THR A 275 22.74 11.02 9.63
CA THR A 275 23.62 12.16 9.93
C THR A 275 24.68 11.80 10.98
N ASN A 276 24.31 10.97 11.95
CA ASN A 276 25.18 10.48 13.02
C ASN A 276 26.20 9.41 12.53
N LEU A 277 26.05 8.87 11.33
CA LEU A 277 27.08 8.04 10.70
C LEU A 277 27.98 8.90 9.81
N ALA A 278 27.37 9.74 8.95
CA ALA A 278 28.10 10.60 8.03
C ALA A 278 29.07 11.56 8.73
N VAL A 279 28.60 12.29 9.75
CA VAL A 279 29.45 13.27 10.47
C VAL A 279 30.61 12.60 11.19
N ARG A 280 30.41 11.39 11.74
CA ARG A 280 31.46 10.64 12.45
C ARG A 280 32.56 10.22 11.48
N LYS A 281 32.18 9.78 10.28
CA LYS A 281 33.11 9.43 9.21
C LYS A 281 33.99 10.62 8.82
N TYR A 282 33.39 11.78 8.55
CA TYR A 282 34.13 12.94 8.05
C TYR A 282 34.91 13.72 9.12
N LEU A 283 34.51 13.69 10.39
CA LEU A 283 35.28 14.32 11.47
C LEU A 283 36.51 13.50 11.88
N ARG A 284 36.55 12.18 11.58
CA ARG A 284 37.67 11.29 11.91
C ARG A 284 38.77 11.30 10.85
N ILE A 285 38.42 11.62 9.59
CA ILE A 285 39.41 11.84 8.53
C ILE A 285 40.19 13.09 8.92
N GLN A 286 41.46 12.91 9.30
CA GLN A 286 42.32 14.00 9.73
C GLN A 286 42.38 15.06 8.64
N THR A 287 42.35 16.32 9.05
CA THR A 287 42.40 17.54 8.22
C THR A 287 43.61 17.64 7.27
N GLY A 288 44.48 16.62 7.18
CA GLY A 288 45.60 16.52 6.25
C GLY A 288 45.25 15.86 4.90
N ASP A 289 44.18 15.05 4.81
CA ASP A 289 43.83 14.29 3.59
C ASP A 289 42.75 14.97 2.72
N LEU A 290 42.44 16.23 3.00
CA LEU A 290 41.51 17.06 2.21
C LEU A 290 42.25 18.05 1.29
N TYR A 291 43.57 17.90 1.15
CA TYR A 291 44.41 18.57 0.17
C TYR A 291 44.54 17.74 -1.09
#